data_AF-A0A0B2VIS5-F1
#
_entry.id   AF-A0A0B2VIS5-F1
#
_cell.length_a   1.000
_cell.length_b   1.000
_cell.length_c   1.000
_cell.angle_alpha   90.00
_cell.angle_beta   90.00
_cell.angle_gamma   90.00
#
_symmetry.space_group_name_H-M   'P 1'
#
loop_
_entity.id
_entity.type
_entity.pdbx_description
1 polymer ?
#
loop_
_entity_poly.entity_id
_entity_poly.type
_entity_poly.pdbx_seq_one_letter_code
_entity_poly.pdbx_strand_id
1 'polypeptide(L)'
;MTLYEFVSDEDMHEAMRKTDHHPHCMPVFYSIRHHLTARFPAGPIRLFGYPSENPSLWFVLRQNIHVNDHILIWPSPHAVIAERQFDDAFKQFCEQHPIRERNVFLVIGNLTEMFLAALRSNYDFIPTVYPTHMYYMNNEQQKLVNELELKLPSGYYFDDVNPSRDASIINGTWIHAREGDLQQTTEKLKCLPSAIIRCGNEAISFEMCDPSGFQNHLFTIEQHRRKGLGAAVELRLSQKCIR
;
A
#
# COMPACT_ATOMS: atom_id res chain seq x y z
N MET A 1 16.09 -20.02 -13.62
CA MET A 1 16.44 -18.59 -13.52
C MET A 1 16.61 -18.27 -12.04
N THR A 2 17.29 -17.19 -11.68
CA THR A 2 17.56 -16.89 -10.27
C THR A 2 16.78 -15.67 -9.80
N LEU A 3 16.25 -15.75 -8.58
CA LEU A 3 15.76 -14.61 -7.81
C LEU A 3 16.96 -13.75 -7.40
N TYR A 4 16.83 -12.44 -7.56
CA TYR A 4 17.86 -11.48 -7.16
C TYR A 4 17.27 -10.49 -6.16
N GLU A 5 17.99 -10.24 -5.08
CA GLU A 5 17.67 -9.21 -4.09
C GLU A 5 18.41 -7.91 -4.45
N PHE A 6 17.66 -6.81 -4.55
CA PHE A 6 18.21 -5.47 -4.77
C PHE A 6 18.60 -4.89 -3.41
N VAL A 7 19.90 -4.86 -3.12
CA VAL A 7 20.41 -4.57 -1.77
C VAL A 7 21.02 -3.17 -1.67
N SER A 8 21.71 -2.71 -2.72
CA SER A 8 22.35 -1.39 -2.69
C SER A 8 21.40 -0.28 -3.15
N ASP A 9 21.70 0.97 -2.77
CA ASP A 9 20.97 2.13 -3.29
C ASP A 9 21.02 2.18 -4.82
N GLU A 10 22.15 1.80 -5.45
CA GLU A 10 22.28 1.74 -6.90
C GLU A 10 21.33 0.71 -7.51
N ASP A 11 21.25 -0.49 -6.92
CA ASP A 11 20.32 -1.54 -7.34
C ASP A 11 18.87 -1.06 -7.20
N MET A 12 18.53 -0.42 -6.09
CA MET A 12 17.20 0.11 -5.82
C MET A 12 16.82 1.22 -6.80
N HIS A 13 17.74 2.12 -7.17
CA HIS A 13 17.50 3.12 -8.22
C HIS A 13 17.29 2.46 -9.59
N GLU A 14 18.03 1.40 -9.91
CA GLU A 14 17.82 0.64 -11.14
C GLU A 14 16.44 -0.03 -11.17
N ALA A 15 16.03 -0.68 -10.08
CA ALA A 15 14.68 -1.24 -9.96
C ALA A 15 13.58 -0.18 -10.04
N MET A 16 13.82 1.01 -9.46
CA MET A 16 12.89 2.14 -9.56
C MET A 16 12.70 2.56 -11.02
N ARG A 17 13.78 2.68 -11.80
CA ARG A 17 13.71 2.98 -13.25
C ARG A 17 12.86 1.93 -13.97
N LYS A 18 13.10 0.64 -13.71
CA LYS A 18 12.34 -0.46 -14.35
C LYS A 18 10.85 -0.46 -14.02
N THR A 19 10.42 0.19 -12.92
CA THR A 19 9.02 0.18 -12.45
C THR A 19 8.27 1.51 -12.64
N ASP A 20 8.94 2.58 -13.07
CA ASP A 20 8.36 3.93 -13.24
C ASP A 20 7.55 4.09 -14.54
N HIS A 21 7.69 3.17 -15.50
CA HIS A 21 7.19 3.40 -16.86
C HIS A 21 5.70 3.09 -17.08
N HIS A 22 5.01 2.49 -16.10
CA HIS A 22 3.62 2.05 -16.29
C HIS A 22 2.81 2.08 -14.99
N PRO A 23 1.55 2.61 -14.98
CA PRO A 23 0.71 2.69 -13.78
C PRO A 23 0.50 1.37 -13.05
N HIS A 24 0.53 0.25 -13.79
CA HIS A 24 0.48 -1.10 -13.24
C HIS A 24 1.51 -1.34 -12.13
N CYS A 25 2.72 -0.79 -12.24
CA CYS A 25 3.80 -1.03 -11.29
C CYS A 25 3.87 0.00 -10.15
N MET A 26 2.89 0.92 -10.03
CA MET A 26 2.88 1.95 -8.99
C MET A 26 3.12 1.41 -7.58
N PRO A 27 2.51 0.29 -7.13
CA PRO A 27 2.76 -0.23 -5.78
C PRO A 27 4.22 -0.63 -5.52
N VAL A 28 4.88 -1.20 -6.53
CA VAL A 28 6.30 -1.56 -6.46
C VAL A 28 7.15 -0.30 -6.50
N PHE A 29 6.90 0.57 -7.47
CA PHE A 29 7.61 1.85 -7.63
C PHE A 29 7.57 2.70 -6.35
N TYR A 30 6.40 2.91 -5.75
CA TYR A 30 6.28 3.72 -4.54
C TYR A 30 6.88 3.04 -3.33
N SER A 31 6.88 1.71 -3.25
CA SER A 31 7.60 0.99 -2.19
C SER A 31 9.09 1.27 -2.26
N ILE A 32 9.68 1.22 -3.46
CA ILE A 32 11.10 1.53 -3.71
C ILE A 32 11.39 3.00 -3.41
N ARG A 33 10.58 3.91 -3.96
CA ARG A 33 10.75 5.35 -3.78
C ARG A 33 10.72 5.74 -2.30
N HIS A 34 9.73 5.24 -1.56
CA HIS A 34 9.62 5.53 -0.13
C HIS A 34 10.75 4.92 0.70
N HIS A 35 11.33 3.79 0.27
CA HIS A 35 12.52 3.24 0.88
C HIS A 35 13.74 4.15 0.65
N LEU A 36 14.03 4.50 -0.60
CA LEU A 36 15.15 5.36 -0.98
C LEU A 36 15.09 6.75 -0.32
N THR A 37 13.89 7.31 -0.14
CA THR A 37 13.72 8.60 0.53
C THR A 37 13.52 8.49 2.04
N ALA A 38 13.70 7.31 2.64
CA ALA A 38 13.44 7.02 4.05
C ALA A 38 12.07 7.54 4.53
N ARG A 39 11.05 7.48 3.67
CA ARG A 39 9.76 8.13 3.91
C ARG A 39 8.96 7.45 5.01
N PHE A 40 9.09 6.13 5.16
CA PHE A 40 8.39 5.35 6.19
C PHE A 40 9.35 4.39 6.91
N PRO A 41 10.14 4.87 7.89
CA PRO A 41 11.16 4.07 8.58
C PRO A 41 10.58 2.90 9.41
N ALA A 42 9.30 2.97 9.79
CA ALA A 42 8.63 1.92 10.56
C ALA A 42 8.29 0.65 9.74
N GLY A 43 8.61 0.65 8.44
CA GLY A 43 8.42 -0.49 7.54
C GLY A 43 9.41 -0.47 6.39
N PRO A 44 10.71 -0.71 6.62
CA PRO A 44 11.70 -0.90 5.56
C PRO A 44 11.30 -2.06 4.65
N ILE A 45 11.86 -2.09 3.44
CA ILE A 45 11.58 -3.15 2.47
C ILE A 45 12.85 -3.92 2.11
N ARG A 46 12.65 -5.18 1.73
CA ARG A 46 13.56 -5.96 0.89
C ARG A 46 12.88 -6.16 -0.45
N LEU A 47 13.59 -5.92 -1.55
CA LEU A 47 13.07 -6.01 -2.90
C LEU A 47 13.72 -7.17 -3.64
N PHE A 48 12.90 -7.99 -4.28
CA PHE A 48 13.38 -9.09 -5.12
C PHE A 48 12.78 -9.03 -6.51
N GLY A 49 13.56 -9.44 -7.51
CA GLY A 49 13.14 -9.55 -8.90
C GLY A 49 13.51 -10.89 -9.52
N TYR A 50 12.63 -11.40 -10.36
CA TYR A 50 12.81 -12.67 -11.07
C TYR A 50 12.36 -12.57 -12.55
N PRO A 51 13.18 -12.99 -13.52
CA PRO A 51 14.59 -13.37 -13.37
C PRO A 51 15.49 -12.16 -13.02
N SER A 52 16.68 -12.41 -12.50
CA SER A 52 17.63 -11.39 -12.04
C SER A 52 17.93 -10.26 -13.04
N GLU A 53 18.21 -10.59 -14.30
CA GLU A 53 18.64 -9.61 -15.32
C GLU A 53 17.50 -8.72 -15.81
N ASN A 54 16.32 -9.30 -16.01
CA ASN A 54 15.14 -8.61 -16.51
C ASN A 54 13.90 -9.07 -15.73
N PRO A 55 13.67 -8.52 -14.53
CA PRO A 55 12.57 -8.96 -13.68
C PRO A 55 11.22 -8.82 -14.37
N SER A 56 10.53 -9.96 -14.45
CA SER A 56 9.14 -10.08 -14.90
C SER A 56 8.18 -10.24 -13.74
N LEU A 57 8.70 -10.60 -12.56
CA LEU A 57 7.98 -10.79 -11.31
C LEU A 57 8.78 -10.16 -10.17
N TRP A 58 8.09 -9.41 -9.33
CA TRP A 58 8.63 -8.65 -8.21
C TRP A 58 8.04 -9.14 -6.90
N PHE A 59 8.88 -9.19 -5.87
CA PHE A 59 8.47 -9.40 -4.49
C PHE A 59 8.91 -8.20 -3.66
N VAL A 60 7.98 -7.50 -3.03
CA VAL A 60 8.28 -6.45 -2.06
C VAL A 60 7.95 -7.02 -0.68
N LEU A 61 8.96 -7.31 0.12
CA LEU A 61 8.80 -7.69 1.52
C LEU A 61 8.96 -6.44 2.38
N ARG A 62 7.86 -5.94 2.95
CA ARG A 62 7.86 -4.87 3.94
C ARG A 62 7.91 -5.44 5.34
N GLN A 63 8.98 -5.12 6.06
CA GLN A 63 9.23 -5.61 7.41
C GLN A 63 8.72 -4.58 8.42
N ASN A 64 7.46 -4.71 8.85
CA ASN A 64 6.84 -3.72 9.73
C ASN A 64 7.32 -3.91 11.18
N ILE A 65 7.62 -2.81 11.87
CA ILE A 65 8.08 -2.87 13.28
C ILE A 65 6.91 -3.21 14.22
N HIS A 66 5.71 -2.73 13.90
CA HIS A 66 4.56 -2.80 14.82
C HIS A 66 3.55 -3.87 14.45
N VAL A 67 3.42 -4.22 13.17
CA VAL A 67 2.44 -5.17 12.65
C VAL A 67 3.14 -6.27 11.85
N ASN A 68 2.39 -7.25 11.33
CA ASN A 68 2.98 -8.32 10.54
C ASN A 68 3.65 -7.78 9.26
N ASP A 69 4.60 -8.57 8.74
CA ASP A 69 5.23 -8.27 7.45
C ASP A 69 4.19 -8.33 6.32
N HIS A 70 4.28 -7.34 5.42
CA HIS A 70 3.44 -7.26 4.23
C HIS A 70 4.26 -7.65 3.01
N ILE A 71 3.71 -8.52 2.16
CA ILE A 71 4.38 -9.02 0.96
C ILE A 71 3.53 -8.66 -0.25
N LEU A 72 4.09 -7.89 -1.17
CA LEU A 72 3.49 -7.65 -2.49
C LEU A 72 4.13 -8.60 -3.51
N ILE A 73 3.30 -9.27 -4.30
CA ILE A 73 3.76 -10.10 -5.43
C ILE A 73 3.18 -9.53 -6.70
N TRP A 74 4.05 -9.03 -7.58
CA TRP A 74 3.65 -8.16 -8.68
C TRP A 74 4.40 -8.46 -9.98
N PRO A 75 3.71 -8.72 -11.10
CA PRO A 75 4.36 -8.89 -12.39
C PRO A 75 4.76 -7.52 -12.98
N SER A 76 5.76 -7.54 -13.86
CA SER A 76 6.03 -6.42 -14.75
C SER A 76 4.90 -6.26 -15.77
N PRO A 77 4.72 -5.05 -16.35
CA PRO A 77 3.64 -4.81 -17.30
C PRO A 77 3.75 -5.75 -18.50
N HIS A 78 2.63 -6.31 -18.93
CA HIS A 78 2.53 -7.26 -20.04
C HIS A 78 3.27 -8.60 -19.84
N ALA A 79 3.84 -8.86 -18.66
CA ALA A 79 4.46 -10.15 -18.38
C ALA A 79 3.38 -11.24 -18.27
N VAL A 80 3.61 -12.34 -18.99
CA VAL A 80 2.84 -13.58 -18.84
C VAL A 80 3.67 -14.53 -18.00
N ILE A 81 3.25 -14.72 -16.75
CA ILE A 81 3.95 -15.60 -15.81
C ILE A 81 3.38 -17.01 -15.92
N ALA A 82 4.21 -17.96 -16.34
CA ALA A 82 3.84 -19.37 -16.36
C ALA A 82 3.87 -19.96 -14.94
N GLU A 83 3.04 -20.97 -14.67
CA GLU A 83 2.96 -21.66 -13.36
C GLU A 83 4.33 -22.07 -12.82
N ARG A 84 5.11 -22.81 -13.63
CA ARG A 84 6.48 -23.23 -13.28
C ARG A 84 7.41 -22.07 -12.96
N GLN A 85 7.23 -20.93 -13.62
CA GLN A 85 8.05 -19.75 -13.40
C GLN A 85 7.74 -19.12 -12.04
N PHE A 86 6.45 -19.03 -11.71
CA PHE A 86 6.01 -18.55 -10.41
C PHE A 86 6.43 -19.48 -9.29
N ASP A 87 6.27 -20.80 -9.45
CA ASP A 87 6.66 -21.77 -8.43
C ASP A 87 8.16 -21.71 -8.13
N ASP A 88 9.00 -21.61 -9.16
CA ASP A 88 10.46 -21.47 -9.00
C ASP A 88 10.80 -20.16 -8.27
N ALA A 89 10.22 -19.03 -8.69
CA ALA A 89 10.46 -17.74 -8.06
C ALA A 89 9.96 -17.69 -6.61
N PHE A 90 8.76 -18.21 -6.34
CA PHE A 90 8.14 -18.24 -5.02
C PHE A 90 8.91 -19.16 -4.08
N LYS A 91 9.38 -20.32 -4.55
CA LYS A 91 10.24 -21.21 -3.77
C LYS A 91 11.54 -20.52 -3.38
N GLN A 92 12.25 -19.90 -4.33
CA GLN A 92 13.48 -19.16 -4.05
C GLN A 92 13.24 -17.99 -3.08
N PHE A 93 12.08 -17.33 -3.17
CA PHE A 93 11.70 -16.30 -2.22
C PHE A 93 11.48 -16.87 -0.81
N CYS A 94 10.78 -18.00 -0.69
CA CYS A 94 10.52 -18.66 0.59
C CYS A 94 11.79 -19.20 1.27
N GLU A 95 12.81 -19.56 0.49
CA GLU A 95 14.14 -19.92 1.00
C GLU A 95 14.83 -18.73 1.70
N GLN A 96 14.58 -17.50 1.23
CA GLN A 96 15.10 -16.26 1.81
C GLN A 96 14.20 -15.65 2.90
N HIS A 97 12.90 -15.92 2.82
CA HIS A 97 11.89 -15.45 3.78
C HIS A 97 10.77 -16.48 3.94
N PRO A 98 10.88 -17.39 4.93
CA PRO A 98 9.85 -18.39 5.18
C PRO A 98 8.49 -17.75 5.53
N ILE A 99 7.45 -18.13 4.78
CA ILE A 99 6.09 -17.65 5.03
C ILE A 99 5.55 -18.18 6.36
N ARG A 100 4.81 -17.32 7.07
CA ARG A 100 4.10 -17.58 8.31
C ARG A 100 2.62 -17.26 8.12
N GLU A 101 1.77 -17.91 8.90
CA GLU A 101 0.30 -17.72 8.89
C GLU A 101 -0.12 -16.25 9.02
N ARG A 102 0.69 -15.44 9.72
CA ARG A 102 0.37 -14.03 9.99
C ARG A 102 0.85 -13.06 8.89
N ASN A 103 1.61 -13.51 7.89
CA ASN A 103 2.01 -12.64 6.78
C ASN A 103 0.77 -12.12 6.04
N VAL A 104 0.81 -10.85 5.64
CA VAL A 104 -0.24 -10.24 4.82
C VAL A 104 0.25 -10.15 3.39
N PHE A 105 -0.57 -10.61 2.45
CA PHE A 105 -0.20 -10.65 1.04
C PHE A 105 -1.09 -9.74 0.21
N LEU A 106 -0.49 -8.98 -0.68
CA LEU A 106 -1.18 -8.33 -1.78
C LEU A 106 -0.66 -8.93 -3.10
N VAL A 107 -1.48 -9.77 -3.71
CA VAL A 107 -1.16 -10.49 -4.94
C VAL A 107 -2.11 -10.03 -6.03
N ILE A 108 -1.57 -9.64 -7.18
CA ILE A 108 -2.39 -9.20 -8.30
C ILE A 108 -3.23 -10.36 -8.89
N GLY A 109 -4.42 -10.04 -9.41
CA GLY A 109 -5.44 -11.02 -9.76
C GLY A 109 -5.00 -12.16 -10.67
N ASN A 110 -4.14 -11.91 -11.67
CA ASN A 110 -3.66 -12.96 -12.57
C ASN A 110 -2.66 -13.93 -11.92
N LEU A 111 -2.13 -13.61 -10.74
CA LEU A 111 -1.23 -14.47 -9.97
C LEU A 111 -1.92 -15.13 -8.77
N THR A 112 -3.15 -14.73 -8.42
CA THR A 112 -3.82 -15.18 -7.20
C THR A 112 -4.00 -16.69 -7.14
N GLU A 113 -4.45 -17.33 -8.23
CA GLU A 113 -4.65 -18.79 -8.23
C GLU A 113 -3.33 -19.56 -8.10
N MET A 114 -2.28 -19.10 -8.78
CA MET A 114 -0.94 -19.68 -8.70
C MET A 114 -0.37 -19.53 -7.28
N PHE A 115 -0.55 -18.37 -6.65
CA PHE A 115 -0.18 -18.14 -5.27
C PHE A 115 -0.94 -19.04 -4.29
N LEU A 116 -2.26 -19.17 -4.44
CA LEU A 116 -3.08 -20.02 -3.57
C LEU A 116 -2.73 -21.51 -3.74
N ALA A 117 -2.45 -21.96 -4.96
CA ALA A 117 -1.97 -23.32 -5.22
C ALA A 117 -0.61 -23.58 -4.56
N ALA A 118 0.32 -22.64 -4.69
CA ALA A 118 1.63 -22.71 -4.04
C ALA A 118 1.51 -22.73 -2.52
N LEU A 119 0.66 -21.89 -1.91
CA LEU A 119 0.46 -21.91 -0.46
C LEU A 119 -0.10 -23.24 0.03
N ARG A 120 -1.17 -23.76 -0.61
CA ARG A 120 -1.81 -25.04 -0.21
C ARG A 120 -0.87 -26.24 -0.34
N SER A 121 0.10 -26.17 -1.25
CA SER A 121 1.04 -27.26 -1.48
C SER A 121 2.21 -27.27 -0.49
N ASN A 122 2.48 -26.14 0.17
CA ASN A 122 3.68 -25.96 1.00
C ASN A 122 3.38 -25.62 2.47
N TYR A 123 2.14 -25.27 2.82
CA TYR A 123 1.77 -24.79 4.16
C TYR A 123 0.42 -25.34 4.63
N ASP A 124 0.30 -25.55 5.94
CA ASP A 124 -0.89 -26.14 6.61
C ASP A 124 -1.96 -25.11 7.00
N PHE A 125 -1.79 -23.83 6.66
CA PHE A 125 -2.76 -22.79 6.96
C PHE A 125 -3.57 -22.37 5.72
N ILE A 126 -4.81 -21.93 5.95
CA ILE A 126 -5.71 -21.48 4.89
C ILE A 126 -5.73 -19.94 4.89
N PRO A 127 -5.30 -19.28 3.80
CA PRO A 127 -5.35 -17.83 3.72
C PRO A 127 -6.79 -17.33 3.66
N THR A 128 -7.08 -16.23 4.36
CA THR A 128 -8.33 -15.49 4.14
C THR A 128 -8.15 -14.54 2.96
N VAL A 129 -9.01 -14.66 1.95
CA VAL A 129 -8.90 -13.90 0.70
C VAL A 129 -9.87 -12.72 0.72
N TYR A 130 -9.34 -11.52 0.50
CA TYR A 130 -10.11 -10.27 0.38
C TYR A 130 -9.92 -9.68 -1.02
N PRO A 131 -10.88 -9.89 -1.95
CA PRO A 131 -10.81 -9.30 -3.28
C PRO A 131 -10.68 -7.79 -3.19
N THR A 132 -9.68 -7.23 -3.88
CA THR A 132 -9.36 -5.80 -3.85
C THR A 132 -9.21 -5.29 -5.27
N HIS A 133 -9.79 -4.13 -5.55
CA HIS A 133 -9.68 -3.46 -6.84
C HIS A 133 -8.83 -2.21 -6.69
N MET A 134 -7.83 -2.07 -7.54
CA MET A 134 -6.99 -0.88 -7.59
C MET A 134 -7.42 0.02 -8.73
N TYR A 135 -7.58 1.30 -8.41
CA TYR A 135 -7.85 2.36 -9.37
C TYR A 135 -6.69 3.35 -9.33
N TYR A 136 -6.43 3.98 -10.47
CA TYR A 136 -5.44 5.06 -10.56
C TYR A 136 -6.05 6.23 -11.33
N MET A 137 -5.59 7.43 -11.01
CA MET A 137 -5.89 8.61 -11.81
C MET A 137 -4.86 8.76 -12.92
N ASN A 138 -5.32 8.86 -14.16
CA ASN A 138 -4.46 9.30 -15.26
C ASN A 138 -4.09 10.79 -15.13
N ASN A 139 -3.19 11.28 -15.98
CA ASN A 139 -2.70 12.66 -15.89
C ASN A 139 -3.81 13.72 -16.03
N GLU A 140 -4.82 13.48 -16.86
CA GLU A 140 -5.95 14.40 -17.04
C GLU A 140 -6.81 14.48 -15.78
N GLN A 141 -7.09 13.32 -15.17
CA GLN A 141 -7.83 13.22 -13.91
C GLN A 141 -7.06 13.88 -12.75
N GLN A 142 -5.74 13.66 -12.67
CA GLN A 142 -4.89 14.32 -11.67
C GLN A 142 -4.92 15.84 -11.83
N LYS A 143 -4.84 16.35 -13.06
CA LYS A 143 -4.95 17.80 -13.34
C LYS A 143 -6.30 18.34 -12.89
N LEU A 144 -7.40 17.66 -13.25
CA LEU A 144 -8.75 18.04 -12.85
C LEU A 144 -8.86 18.13 -11.32
N VAL A 145 -8.41 17.10 -10.60
CA VAL A 145 -8.46 17.05 -9.13
C VAL A 145 -7.64 18.17 -8.49
N ASN A 146 -6.48 18.51 -9.06
CA ASN A 146 -5.64 19.60 -8.56
C ASN A 146 -6.28 20.99 -8.70
N GLU A 147 -7.11 21.19 -9.73
CA GLU A 147 -7.80 22.45 -10.01
C GLU A 147 -9.14 22.59 -9.27
N LEU A 148 -9.68 21.50 -8.70
CA LEU A 148 -10.93 21.52 -7.95
C LEU A 148 -10.84 22.34 -6.65
N GLU A 149 -11.73 23.33 -6.53
CA GLU A 149 -12.04 23.97 -5.26
C GLU A 149 -12.98 23.07 -4.44
N LEU A 150 -12.42 22.39 -3.43
CA LEU A 150 -13.18 21.48 -2.58
C LEU A 150 -14.02 22.27 -1.55
N LYS A 151 -15.34 22.17 -1.66
CA LYS A 151 -16.30 22.81 -0.75
C LYS A 151 -16.87 21.82 0.24
N LEU A 152 -17.03 22.24 1.48
CA LEU A 152 -17.65 21.46 2.55
C LEU A 152 -18.95 22.14 3.03
N PRO A 153 -19.91 21.36 3.56
CA PRO A 153 -21.09 21.93 4.21
C PRO A 153 -20.71 22.81 5.40
N SER A 154 -21.59 23.75 5.77
CA SER A 154 -21.39 24.62 6.94
C SER A 154 -21.10 23.81 8.21
N GLY A 155 -20.12 24.27 9.00
CA GLY A 155 -19.67 23.61 10.23
C GLY A 155 -18.59 22.54 10.04
N TYR A 156 -18.27 22.16 8.79
CA TYR A 156 -17.18 21.25 8.47
C TYR A 156 -16.00 21.99 7.87
N TYR A 157 -14.79 21.54 8.18
CA TYR A 157 -13.57 22.12 7.63
C TYR A 157 -12.47 21.07 7.47
N PHE A 158 -11.62 21.26 6.46
CA PHE A 158 -10.38 20.50 6.35
C PHE A 158 -9.40 20.99 7.40
N ASP A 159 -8.68 20.06 8.01
CA ASP A 159 -7.65 20.36 9.01
C ASP A 159 -6.40 19.53 8.72
N ASP A 160 -5.34 19.80 9.47
CA ASP A 160 -4.18 18.92 9.52
C ASP A 160 -4.37 17.81 10.55
N VAL A 161 -3.71 16.69 10.27
CA VAL A 161 -3.71 15.56 11.19
C VAL A 161 -2.78 15.86 12.37
N ASN A 162 -3.22 15.51 13.56
CA ASN A 162 -2.40 15.45 14.76
C ASN A 162 -2.23 13.97 15.15
N PRO A 163 -1.07 13.34 14.86
CA PRO A 163 -0.87 11.91 15.11
C PRO A 163 -1.13 11.49 16.56
N SER A 164 -0.83 12.32 17.56
CA SER A 164 -1.01 11.95 18.98
C SER A 164 -2.49 11.92 19.41
N ARG A 165 -3.35 12.66 18.70
CA ARG A 165 -4.79 12.71 18.96
C ARG A 165 -5.57 11.81 18.01
N ASP A 166 -5.31 11.92 16.72
CA ASP A 166 -6.17 11.37 15.68
C ASP A 166 -5.89 9.88 15.42
N ALA A 167 -4.69 9.38 15.73
CA ALA A 167 -4.36 7.97 15.50
C ALA A 167 -5.28 7.00 16.26
N SER A 168 -5.66 7.32 17.49
CA SER A 168 -6.57 6.48 18.28
C SER A 168 -7.99 6.47 17.72
N ILE A 169 -8.47 7.61 17.24
CA ILE A 169 -9.79 7.73 16.58
C ILE A 169 -9.79 6.93 15.28
N ILE A 170 -8.77 7.13 14.44
CA ILE A 170 -8.65 6.48 13.15
C ILE A 170 -8.48 4.96 13.33
N ASN A 171 -7.62 4.52 14.25
CA ASN A 171 -7.44 3.10 14.57
C ASN A 171 -8.73 2.48 15.14
N GLY A 172 -9.48 3.24 15.94
CA GLY A 172 -10.75 2.79 16.53
C GLY A 172 -11.85 2.47 15.50
N THR A 173 -11.71 2.90 14.24
CA THR A 173 -12.66 2.55 13.17
C THR A 173 -12.28 1.29 12.38
N TRP A 174 -11.12 0.67 12.67
CA TRP A 174 -10.73 -0.61 12.08
C TRP A 174 -11.41 -1.77 12.83
N ILE A 175 -12.36 -2.44 12.16
CA ILE A 175 -13.09 -3.59 12.73
C ILE A 175 -12.14 -4.74 13.09
N HIS A 176 -11.00 -4.84 12.40
CA HIS A 176 -10.01 -5.90 12.57
C HIS A 176 -8.69 -5.41 13.18
N ALA A 177 -8.66 -4.24 13.82
CA ALA A 177 -7.45 -3.77 14.51
C ALA A 177 -6.98 -4.78 15.56
N ARG A 178 -5.66 -4.92 15.65
CA ARG A 178 -4.91 -5.80 16.54
C ARG A 178 -3.84 -5.00 17.26
N GLU A 179 -3.10 -5.71 18.12
CA GLU A 179 -1.90 -5.16 18.73
C GLU A 179 -0.93 -4.63 17.65
N GLY A 180 -0.40 -3.42 17.87
CA GLY A 180 0.51 -2.76 16.95
C GLY A 180 -0.15 -1.82 15.93
N ASP A 181 -1.44 -2.00 15.61
CA ASP A 181 -2.11 -1.18 14.57
C ASP A 181 -2.21 0.31 14.95
N LEU A 182 -2.34 0.62 16.25
CA LEU A 182 -2.32 2.00 16.72
C LEU A 182 -0.96 2.66 16.47
N GLN A 183 0.13 1.96 16.79
CA GLN A 183 1.50 2.44 16.55
C GLN A 183 1.75 2.59 15.05
N GLN A 184 1.36 1.59 14.25
CA GLN A 184 1.47 1.64 12.80
C GLN A 184 0.68 2.81 12.21
N THR A 185 -0.55 3.03 12.67
CA THR A 185 -1.38 4.19 12.27
C THR A 185 -0.70 5.49 12.65
N THR A 186 -0.16 5.59 13.87
CA THR A 186 0.58 6.78 14.33
C THR A 186 1.76 7.10 13.43
N GLU A 187 2.57 6.10 13.08
CA GLU A 187 3.71 6.28 12.16
C GLU A 187 3.25 6.67 10.75
N LYS A 188 2.16 6.08 10.24
CA LYS A 188 1.60 6.48 8.93
C LYS A 188 1.21 7.95 8.93
N LEU A 189 0.53 8.44 9.98
CA LEU A 189 0.10 9.84 10.06
C LEU A 189 1.27 10.83 10.21
N LYS A 190 2.39 10.42 10.81
CA LYS A 190 3.61 11.24 10.91
C LYS A 190 4.33 11.35 9.56
N CYS A 191 4.35 10.26 8.80
CA CYS A 191 5.28 10.06 7.69
C CYS A 191 4.62 10.20 6.31
N LEU A 192 3.34 9.90 6.19
CA LEU A 192 2.65 9.78 4.91
C LEU A 192 1.54 10.82 4.77
N PRO A 193 1.16 11.20 3.54
CA PRO A 193 0.02 12.06 3.31
C PRO A 193 -1.25 11.46 3.96
N SER A 194 -2.04 12.36 4.55
CA SER A 194 -3.37 12.06 5.08
C SER A 194 -4.24 13.31 4.96
N ALA A 195 -5.55 13.09 4.92
CA ALA A 195 -6.55 14.14 4.91
C ALA A 195 -7.59 13.88 6.00
N ILE A 196 -8.06 14.97 6.62
CA ILE A 196 -9.03 14.91 7.70
C ILE A 196 -10.02 16.08 7.55
N ILE A 197 -11.28 15.79 7.84
CA ILE A 197 -12.37 16.76 7.97
C ILE A 197 -12.85 16.71 9.40
N ARG A 198 -13.03 17.89 10.00
CA ARG A 198 -13.55 18.06 11.35
C ARG A 198 -14.91 18.72 11.39
N CYS A 199 -15.62 18.50 12.50
CA CYS A 199 -16.79 19.26 12.91
C CYS A 199 -16.57 19.65 14.37
N GLY A 200 -16.38 20.94 14.66
CA GLY A 200 -15.79 21.35 15.94
C GLY A 200 -14.39 20.71 16.12
N ASN A 201 -14.12 20.13 17.29
CA ASN A 201 -12.80 19.53 17.58
C ASN A 201 -12.66 18.06 17.16
N GLU A 202 -13.71 17.45 16.59
CA GLU A 202 -13.76 16.01 16.34
C GLU A 202 -13.32 15.65 14.91
N ALA A 203 -12.57 14.57 14.77
CA ALA A 203 -12.23 13.96 13.48
C ALA A 203 -13.42 13.17 12.95
N ILE A 204 -14.01 13.58 11.82
CA ILE A 204 -15.28 13.03 11.33
C ILE A 204 -15.13 12.26 10.03
N SER A 205 -14.23 12.68 9.14
CA SER A 205 -13.92 11.97 7.90
C SER A 205 -12.43 12.02 7.66
N PHE A 206 -11.82 10.90 7.29
CA PHE A 206 -10.37 10.83 7.12
C PHE A 206 -9.99 9.73 6.13
N GLU A 207 -8.80 9.89 5.58
CA GLU A 207 -8.12 8.91 4.73
C GLU A 207 -6.61 9.12 4.85
N MET A 208 -5.83 8.04 4.67
CA MET A 208 -4.37 8.08 4.77
C MET A 208 -3.70 7.22 3.69
N CYS A 209 -2.45 7.52 3.36
CA CYS A 209 -1.70 6.67 2.45
C CYS A 209 -1.12 5.43 3.12
N ASP A 210 -1.02 4.35 2.35
CA ASP A 210 -0.17 3.21 2.66
C ASP A 210 1.29 3.48 2.23
N PRO A 211 2.30 2.92 2.93
CA PRO A 211 3.69 3.00 2.51
C PRO A 211 3.98 2.49 1.09
N SER A 212 3.07 1.73 0.48
CA SER A 212 3.17 1.25 -0.90
C SER A 212 2.51 2.20 -1.91
N GLY A 213 2.11 3.41 -1.50
CA GLY A 213 1.71 4.51 -2.39
C GLY A 213 0.23 4.58 -2.77
N PHE A 214 -0.62 3.66 -2.31
CA PHE A 214 -2.06 3.74 -2.50
C PHE A 214 -2.76 4.42 -1.31
N GLN A 215 -3.93 4.99 -1.57
CA GLN A 215 -4.79 5.54 -0.52
C GLN A 215 -5.50 4.40 0.22
N ASN A 216 -5.66 4.55 1.53
CA ASN A 216 -6.14 3.51 2.44
C ASN A 216 -7.00 4.14 3.55
N HIS A 217 -7.97 3.36 4.02
CA HIS A 217 -8.79 3.67 5.19
C HIS A 217 -9.61 4.95 5.05
N LEU A 218 -10.27 5.09 3.90
CA LEU A 218 -11.32 6.08 3.72
C LEU A 218 -12.48 5.76 4.68
N PHE A 219 -12.74 6.64 5.63
CA PHE A 219 -13.82 6.47 6.59
C PHE A 219 -14.51 7.78 6.91
N THR A 220 -15.84 7.72 7.02
CA THR A 220 -16.66 8.79 7.60
C THR A 220 -17.49 8.22 8.75
N ILE A 221 -17.41 8.87 9.91
CA ILE A 221 -18.20 8.55 11.10
C ILE A 221 -19.70 8.54 10.74
N GLU A 222 -20.43 7.52 11.20
CA GLU A 222 -21.77 7.17 10.72
C GLU A 222 -22.77 8.32 10.80
N GLN A 223 -22.76 9.07 11.92
CA GLN A 223 -23.67 10.21 12.13
C GLN A 223 -23.45 11.38 11.14
N HIS A 224 -22.33 11.39 10.42
CA HIS A 224 -21.95 12.44 9.48
C HIS A 224 -21.95 11.99 8.00
N ARG A 225 -22.35 10.74 7.72
CA ARG A 225 -22.45 10.22 6.35
C ARG A 225 -23.56 10.91 5.54
N ARG A 226 -23.53 10.67 4.21
CA ARG A 226 -24.48 11.23 3.21
C ARG A 226 -24.44 12.76 3.08
N LYS A 227 -23.29 13.37 3.41
CA LYS A 227 -23.03 14.82 3.29
C LYS A 227 -21.89 15.15 2.31
N GLY A 228 -21.41 14.16 1.54
CA GLY A 228 -20.29 14.31 0.61
C GLY A 228 -18.89 14.32 1.24
N LEU A 229 -18.76 14.13 2.56
CA LEU A 229 -17.49 14.25 3.29
C LEU A 229 -16.44 13.20 2.88
N GLY A 230 -16.86 11.95 2.62
CA GLY A 230 -15.97 10.88 2.16
C GLY A 230 -15.28 11.24 0.85
N ALA A 231 -16.05 11.58 -0.18
CA ALA A 231 -15.50 12.03 -1.47
C ALA A 231 -14.63 13.29 -1.32
N ALA A 232 -15.03 14.23 -0.46
CA ALA A 232 -14.25 15.44 -0.24
C ALA A 232 -12.89 15.16 0.42
N VAL A 233 -12.82 14.22 1.38
CA VAL A 233 -11.54 13.87 2.04
C VAL A 233 -10.63 13.05 1.12
N GLU A 234 -11.20 12.17 0.29
CA GLU A 234 -10.48 11.41 -0.74
C GLU A 234 -9.86 12.33 -1.80
N LEU A 235 -10.65 13.30 -2.31
CA LEU A 235 -10.13 14.30 -3.24
C LEU A 235 -9.07 15.19 -2.59
N ARG A 236 -9.23 15.52 -1.30
CA ARG A 236 -8.22 16.29 -0.57
C ARG A 236 -6.93 15.53 -0.39
N LEU A 237 -6.98 14.24 -0.06
CA LEU A 237 -5.79 13.38 0.00
C LEU A 237 -5.13 13.28 -1.37
N SER A 238 -5.93 13.05 -2.41
CA SER A 238 -5.49 13.03 -3.81
C SER A 238 -4.71 14.29 -4.19
N GLN A 239 -5.21 15.48 -3.86
CA GLN A 239 -4.48 16.75 -4.06
C GLN A 239 -3.14 16.82 -3.33
N LYS A 240 -3.06 16.24 -2.12
CA LYS A 240 -1.80 16.16 -1.35
C LYS A 240 -0.80 15.16 -1.92
N CYS A 241 -1.26 14.14 -2.64
CA CYS A 241 -0.41 13.10 -3.23
C CYS A 241 0.17 13.49 -4.60
N ILE A 242 -0.53 14.35 -5.36
CA ILE A 242 -0.09 14.80 -6.69
C ILE A 242 0.99 15.90 -6.59
N ARG A 243 0.95 16.72 -5.52
CA ARG A 243 1.88 17.83 -5.27
C ARG A 243 3.16 17.35 -4.61
#